data_AF-A0AAZ3RLU3-F1
#
_entry.id   AF-A0AAZ3RLU3-F1
#
_cell.length_a   1.000
_cell.length_b   1.000
_cell.length_c   1.000
_cell.angle_alpha   90.00
_cell.angle_beta   90.00
_cell.angle_gamma   90.00
#
_symmetry.space_group_name_H-M   'P 1'
#
loop_
_entity.id
_entity.type
_entity.pdbx_description
1 polymer ?
#
loop_
_entity_poly.entity_id
_entity_poly.type
_entity_poly.pdbx_seq_one_letter_code
_entity_poly.pdbx_strand_id
1 'polypeptide(L)'
;MQSAKAHQQSRKADRLLAAGKYEEAISCHGKAAELLREAMKLTECEQAGLSMALQRDSHVKQQRLIEEKWKRTRQEGNPMVLLSHPSTDQPPGLVTNEPPPPEREYDTWLYLLKNKGSPPPPTPCPGSKAHKDDKTRLEEQQTTIASLRRHIDILLGENEKLTQDNKRLRGENIRLKRDAADTDLLEKSELWVLPQSEERRNKDISIPNLPPLEMPTQDISLDDLPALELPEDIQHELQALLDRDDKL
;
A
#
# COMPACT_ATOMS: atom_id res chain seq x y z
N MET A 1 -25.98 -10.58 -2.56
CA MET A 1 -25.25 -11.88 -2.59
C MET A 1 -23.72 -11.73 -2.55
N GLN A 2 -23.14 -10.74 -3.24
CA GLN A 2 -21.67 -10.58 -3.33
C GLN A 2 -20.97 -10.28 -1.99
N SER A 3 -21.56 -9.45 -1.11
CA SER A 3 -20.99 -9.18 0.24
C SER A 3 -20.86 -10.44 1.10
N ALA A 4 -21.83 -11.37 1.05
CA ALA A 4 -21.74 -12.64 1.76
C ALA A 4 -20.59 -13.53 1.25
N LYS A 5 -20.38 -13.55 -0.08
CA LYS A 5 -19.23 -14.24 -0.68
C LYS A 5 -17.90 -13.59 -0.28
N ALA A 6 -17.83 -12.26 -0.18
CA ALA A 6 -16.65 -11.56 0.31
C ALA A 6 -16.31 -11.94 1.75
N HIS A 7 -17.31 -12.02 2.64
CA HIS A 7 -17.12 -12.51 4.01
C HIS A 7 -16.64 -13.97 4.04
N GLN A 8 -17.17 -14.84 3.18
CA GLN A 8 -16.70 -16.22 3.06
C GLN A 8 -15.23 -16.28 2.65
N GLN A 9 -14.80 -15.45 1.69
CA GLN A 9 -13.40 -15.35 1.30
C GLN A 9 -12.51 -14.87 2.45
N SER A 10 -12.97 -13.92 3.26
CA SER A 10 -12.25 -13.49 4.47
C SER A 10 -12.01 -14.65 5.43
N ARG A 11 -13.04 -15.43 5.75
CA ARG A 11 -12.91 -16.60 6.63
C ARG A 11 -11.97 -17.66 6.06
N LYS A 12 -11.97 -17.82 4.73
CA LYS A 12 -11.04 -18.72 4.05
C LYS A 12 -9.60 -18.22 4.18
N ALA A 13 -9.37 -16.92 4.00
CA ALA A 13 -8.06 -16.29 4.16
C ALA A 13 -7.51 -16.52 5.58
N ASP A 14 -8.32 -16.34 6.62
CA ASP A 14 -7.93 -16.56 8.02
C ASP A 14 -7.40 -18.00 8.25
N ARG A 15 -8.07 -19.00 7.68
CA ARG A 15 -7.64 -20.40 7.76
C ARG A 15 -6.33 -20.65 7.02
N LEU A 16 -6.15 -20.02 5.86
CA LEU A 16 -4.92 -20.14 5.06
C LEU A 16 -3.73 -19.48 5.75
N LEU A 17 -3.94 -18.34 6.42
CA LEU A 17 -2.93 -17.69 7.26
C LEU A 17 -2.50 -18.58 8.42
N ALA A 18 -3.45 -19.23 9.10
CA ALA A 18 -3.15 -20.18 10.16
C ALA A 18 -2.32 -21.38 9.67
N ALA A 19 -2.51 -21.78 8.41
CA ALA A 19 -1.73 -22.83 7.75
C ALA A 19 -0.40 -22.35 7.14
N GLY A 20 -0.04 -21.07 7.31
CA GLY A 20 1.19 -20.49 6.75
C GLY A 20 1.17 -20.26 5.23
N LYS A 21 0.01 -20.40 4.58
CA LYS A 21 -0.18 -20.22 3.13
C LYS A 21 -0.46 -18.76 2.80
N TYR A 22 0.57 -17.92 2.90
CA TYR A 22 0.45 -16.47 2.75
C TYR A 22 -0.06 -16.03 1.38
N GLU A 23 0.45 -16.63 0.29
CA GLU A 23 0.08 -16.28 -1.09
C GLU A 23 -1.41 -16.56 -1.39
N GLU A 24 -1.90 -17.74 -0.98
CA GLU A 24 -3.31 -18.09 -1.14
C GLU A 24 -4.22 -17.18 -0.29
N ALA A 25 -3.78 -16.76 0.89
CA ALA A 25 -4.52 -15.83 1.74
C ALA A 25 -4.62 -14.43 1.13
N ILE A 26 -3.53 -13.91 0.54
CA ILE A 26 -3.51 -12.64 -0.20
C ILE A 26 -4.51 -12.71 -1.37
N SER A 27 -4.49 -13.80 -2.15
CA SER A 27 -5.43 -14.01 -3.25
C SER A 27 -6.89 -14.02 -2.77
N CYS A 28 -7.18 -14.61 -1.60
CA CYS A 28 -8.54 -14.62 -1.04
C CYS A 28 -9.01 -13.19 -0.67
N HIS A 29 -8.15 -12.35 -0.10
CA HIS A 29 -8.50 -10.95 0.15
C HIS A 29 -8.62 -10.12 -1.13
N GLY A 30 -7.84 -10.44 -2.18
CA GLY A 30 -8.00 -9.86 -3.51
C GLY A 30 -9.39 -10.14 -4.09
N LYS A 31 -9.80 -11.41 -4.09
CA LYS A 31 -11.14 -11.85 -4.52
C LYS A 31 -12.26 -11.22 -3.70
N ALA A 32 -12.09 -11.09 -2.38
CA ALA A 32 -13.06 -10.41 -1.52
C ALA A 32 -13.22 -8.92 -1.89
N ALA A 33 -12.11 -8.23 -2.18
CA ALA A 33 -12.13 -6.83 -2.60
C ALA A 33 -12.79 -6.64 -3.98
N GLU A 34 -12.58 -7.56 -4.92
CA GLU A 34 -13.25 -7.58 -6.23
C GLU A 34 -14.77 -7.78 -6.10
N LEU A 35 -15.20 -8.76 -5.31
CA LEU A 35 -16.61 -9.01 -5.05
C LEU A 35 -17.31 -7.80 -4.42
N LEU A 36 -16.63 -7.08 -3.52
CA LEU A 36 -17.15 -5.84 -2.95
C LEU A 36 -17.20 -4.71 -3.97
N ARG A 37 -16.20 -4.60 -4.87
CA ARG A 37 -16.21 -3.62 -5.96
C ARG A 37 -17.36 -3.86 -6.93
N GLU A 38 -17.65 -5.11 -7.27
CA GLU A 38 -18.82 -5.48 -8.08
C GLU A 38 -20.13 -5.16 -7.34
N ALA A 39 -20.20 -5.47 -6.04
CA ALA A 39 -21.37 -5.17 -5.22
C ALA A 39 -21.67 -3.66 -5.18
N MET A 40 -20.63 -2.82 -5.10
CA MET A 40 -20.77 -1.36 -5.12
C MET A 40 -21.38 -0.85 -6.43
N LYS A 41 -21.03 -1.44 -7.59
CA LYS A 41 -21.58 -1.05 -8.89
C LYS A 41 -23.08 -1.37 -9.02
N LEU A 42 -23.54 -2.40 -8.32
CA LEU A 42 -24.92 -2.88 -8.35
C LEU A 42 -25.80 -2.25 -7.26
N THR A 43 -25.21 -1.44 -6.37
CA THR A 43 -25.92 -0.88 -5.23
C THR A 43 -26.47 0.49 -5.57
N GLU A 44 -27.76 0.69 -5.32
CA GLU A 44 -28.46 1.97 -5.54
C GLU A 44 -28.41 2.88 -4.29
N CYS A 45 -28.08 2.31 -3.12
CA CYS A 45 -28.00 3.04 -1.86
C CYS A 45 -26.57 3.55 -1.59
N GLU A 46 -26.39 4.88 -1.55
CA GLU A 46 -25.09 5.51 -1.29
C GLU A 46 -24.45 5.04 0.02
N GLN A 47 -25.23 4.95 1.10
CA GLN A 47 -24.73 4.50 2.40
C GLN A 47 -24.18 3.06 2.34
N ALA A 48 -24.87 2.16 1.63
CA ALA A 48 -24.39 0.80 1.42
C ALA A 48 -23.12 0.77 0.55
N GLY A 49 -23.05 1.64 -0.47
CA GLY A 49 -21.86 1.80 -1.30
C GLY A 49 -20.63 2.25 -0.51
N LEU A 50 -20.79 3.24 0.37
CA LEU A 50 -19.73 3.71 1.27
C LEU A 50 -19.28 2.61 2.26
N SER A 51 -20.23 1.85 2.82
CA SER A 51 -19.91 0.72 3.70
C SER A 51 -19.08 -0.36 2.99
N MET A 52 -19.46 -0.71 1.76
CA MET A 52 -18.72 -1.67 0.95
C MET A 52 -17.34 -1.14 0.53
N ALA A 53 -17.20 0.17 0.28
CA ALA A 53 -15.91 0.81 -0.01
C ALA A 53 -14.95 0.68 1.19
N LEU A 54 -15.43 0.95 2.40
CA LEU A 54 -14.64 0.79 3.63
C LEU A 54 -14.20 -0.67 3.82
N GLN A 55 -15.10 -1.62 3.57
CA GLN A 55 -14.79 -3.05 3.69
C GLN A 55 -13.74 -3.49 2.65
N ARG A 56 -13.85 -3.00 1.41
CA ARG A 56 -12.87 -3.25 0.36
C ARG A 56 -11.49 -2.72 0.77
N ASP A 57 -11.43 -1.50 1.29
CA ASP A 57 -10.17 -0.88 1.72
C ASP A 57 -9.54 -1.64 2.88
N SER A 58 -10.35 -2.20 3.79
CA SER A 58 -9.89 -3.13 4.82
C SER A 58 -9.20 -4.36 4.20
N HIS A 59 -9.80 -5.00 3.19
CA HIS A 59 -9.18 -6.15 2.51
C HIS A 59 -7.87 -5.80 1.79
N VAL A 60 -7.76 -4.61 1.21
CA VAL A 60 -6.51 -4.13 0.60
C VAL A 60 -5.42 -3.90 1.67
N LYS A 61 -5.79 -3.39 2.85
CA LYS A 61 -4.86 -3.26 3.97
C LYS A 61 -4.40 -4.63 4.49
N GLN A 62 -5.32 -5.60 4.57
CA GLN A 62 -4.97 -6.98 4.98
C GLN A 62 -3.98 -7.63 4.02
N GLN A 63 -4.14 -7.46 2.69
CA GLN A 63 -3.17 -7.96 1.71
C GLN A 63 -1.76 -7.43 1.99
N ARG A 64 -1.61 -6.11 2.19
CA ARG A 64 -0.32 -5.49 2.50
C ARG A 64 0.30 -6.00 3.80
N LEU A 65 -0.48 -6.13 4.86
CA LEU A 65 -0.04 -6.68 6.14
C LEU A 65 0.46 -8.13 6.00
N ILE A 66 -0.26 -8.94 5.24
CA ILE A 66 0.08 -10.35 5.02
C ILE A 66 1.33 -10.46 4.15
N GLU A 67 1.48 -9.65 3.10
CA GLU A 67 2.68 -9.58 2.27
C GLU A 67 3.92 -9.20 3.09
N GLU A 68 3.79 -8.20 3.97
CA GLU A 68 4.87 -7.78 4.85
C GLU A 68 5.27 -8.90 5.82
N LYS A 69 4.27 -9.54 6.45
CA LYS A 69 4.49 -10.69 7.33
C LYS A 69 5.17 -11.83 6.58
N TRP A 70 4.74 -12.12 5.35
CA TRP A 70 5.33 -13.15 4.50
C TRP A 70 6.79 -12.85 4.15
N LYS A 71 7.10 -11.59 3.79
CA LYS A 71 8.46 -11.13 3.54
C LYS A 71 9.35 -11.29 4.78
N ARG A 72 8.86 -10.93 5.97
CA ARG A 72 9.59 -11.12 7.23
C ARG A 72 9.87 -12.59 7.53
N THR A 73 8.86 -13.46 7.46
CA THR A 73 9.05 -14.90 7.65
C THR A 73 10.03 -15.51 6.64
N ARG A 74 10.09 -14.99 5.41
CA ARG A 74 11.04 -15.44 4.38
C ARG A 74 12.47 -14.93 4.62
N GLN A 75 12.62 -13.70 5.14
CA GLN A 75 13.93 -13.13 5.50
C GLN A 75 14.50 -13.75 6.78
N GLU A 76 13.65 -14.05 7.77
CA GLU A 76 14.05 -14.79 8.99
C GLU A 76 14.45 -16.25 8.69
N GLY A 77 13.93 -16.83 7.60
CA GLY A 77 14.36 -18.13 7.08
C GLY A 77 15.64 -18.08 6.22
N ASN A 78 16.16 -16.89 5.90
CA ASN A 78 17.42 -16.72 5.18
C ASN A 78 18.48 -16.24 6.19
N PRO A 79 19.35 -17.12 6.71
CA PRO A 79 20.24 -16.77 7.80
C PRO A 79 21.10 -15.58 7.40
N MET A 80 20.92 -14.49 8.14
CA MET A 80 21.74 -13.31 8.09
C MET A 80 23.20 -13.74 8.26
N VAL A 81 23.96 -13.57 7.17
CA VAL A 81 25.42 -13.62 7.16
C VAL A 81 25.89 -12.72 8.29
N LEU A 82 26.36 -13.36 9.37
CA LEU A 82 27.08 -12.71 10.45
C LEU A 82 28.27 -12.00 9.83
N LEU A 83 28.21 -10.67 9.79
CA LEU A 83 29.40 -9.87 9.59
C LEU A 83 30.28 -10.08 10.84
N SER A 84 31.23 -10.99 10.69
CA SER A 84 32.31 -11.24 11.63
C SER A 84 33.08 -9.94 11.88
N HIS A 85 33.07 -9.51 13.13
CA HIS A 85 33.95 -8.50 13.68
C HIS A 85 35.42 -8.99 13.55
N PRO A 86 36.36 -8.22 12.99
CA PRO A 86 37.77 -8.49 13.17
C PRO A 86 38.21 -7.80 14.47
N SER A 87 38.47 -8.58 15.50
CA SER A 87 39.32 -8.13 16.61
C SER A 87 40.30 -9.25 16.93
N THR A 88 41.45 -9.11 16.27
CA THR A 88 42.74 -9.64 16.70
C THR A 88 43.06 -9.04 18.06
N ASP A 89 43.11 -9.88 19.08
CA ASP A 89 44.24 -9.95 20.00
C ASP A 89 44.18 -11.29 20.77
N GLN A 90 45.03 -12.22 20.35
CA GLN A 90 45.48 -13.39 21.12
C GLN A 90 46.82 -13.02 21.77
N PRO A 91 47.30 -13.65 22.88
CA PRO A 91 47.69 -15.08 22.89
C PRO A 91 47.63 -15.76 24.29
N PRO A 92 48.20 -16.97 24.52
CA PRO A 92 48.10 -18.22 23.78
C PRO A 92 47.72 -19.41 24.71
N GLY A 93 47.10 -20.47 24.17
CA GLY A 93 46.99 -21.72 24.93
C GLY A 93 46.21 -22.84 24.26
N LEU A 94 46.96 -23.70 23.55
CA LEU A 94 46.66 -25.11 23.24
C LEU A 94 45.64 -25.39 22.13
N VAL A 95 46.23 -25.66 20.97
CA VAL A 95 45.66 -26.43 19.86
C VAL A 95 45.39 -27.87 20.33
N THR A 96 44.18 -28.37 20.15
CA THR A 96 43.95 -29.80 19.90
C THR A 96 42.78 -29.95 18.94
N ASN A 97 43.08 -30.41 17.74
CA ASN A 97 42.11 -30.87 16.74
C ASN A 97 41.48 -32.18 17.23
N GLU A 98 40.16 -32.23 17.39
CA GLU A 98 39.35 -33.47 17.27
C GLU A 98 37.83 -33.15 17.31
N PRO A 99 36.96 -33.95 16.67
CA PRO A 99 35.52 -33.72 16.56
C PRO A 99 34.79 -33.95 17.90
N PRO A 100 33.53 -33.47 18.06
CA PRO A 100 32.80 -33.54 19.32
C PRO A 100 32.49 -35.00 19.70
N PRO A 101 32.81 -35.46 20.93
CA PRO A 101 32.40 -36.79 21.40
C PRO A 101 30.91 -36.80 21.79
N PRO A 102 30.20 -37.90 21.56
CA PRO A 102 28.82 -38.06 22.01
C PRO A 102 28.75 -38.14 23.54
N GLU A 103 27.62 -37.68 24.05
CA GLU A 103 27.14 -37.64 25.43
C GLU A 103 27.98 -38.41 26.46
N ARG A 104 28.61 -37.63 27.33
CA ARG A 104 29.44 -38.05 28.48
C ARG A 104 28.54 -38.68 29.56
N GLU A 105 28.14 -39.92 29.36
CA GLU A 105 27.34 -40.71 30.33
C GLU A 105 28.19 -41.68 31.17
N TYR A 106 29.47 -41.87 30.83
CA TYR A 106 30.31 -42.90 31.44
C TYR A 106 30.63 -42.64 32.94
N ASP A 107 30.68 -41.38 33.36
CA ASP A 107 30.96 -41.03 34.77
C ASP A 107 29.72 -41.08 35.67
N THR A 108 28.52 -41.07 35.08
CA THR A 108 27.27 -41.09 35.84
C THR A 108 27.04 -42.46 36.48
N TRP A 109 27.26 -43.54 35.74
CA TRP A 109 27.09 -44.90 36.26
C TRP A 109 28.14 -45.29 37.31
N LEU A 110 29.39 -44.86 37.12
CA LEU A 110 30.47 -45.07 38.09
C LEU A 110 30.20 -44.34 39.42
N TYR A 111 29.67 -43.13 39.35
CA TYR A 111 29.24 -42.36 40.52
C TYR A 111 28.06 -43.02 41.25
N LEU A 112 27.04 -43.50 40.52
CA LEU A 112 25.90 -44.21 41.12
C LEU A 112 26.31 -45.56 41.75
N LEU A 113 27.23 -46.29 41.12
CA LEU A 113 27.72 -47.57 41.66
C LEU A 113 28.55 -47.35 42.94
N LYS A 114 29.37 -46.29 42.96
CA LYS A 114 30.19 -45.90 44.11
C LYS A 114 29.35 -45.42 45.31
N ASN A 115 28.18 -44.83 45.04
CA ASN A 115 27.33 -44.22 46.07
C ASN A 115 26.11 -45.08 46.43
N LYS A 116 26.04 -46.35 46.02
CA LYS A 116 24.88 -47.26 46.14
C LYS A 116 24.51 -47.72 47.57
N GLY A 117 24.81 -46.89 48.57
CA GLY A 117 24.46 -47.08 49.98
C GLY A 117 24.45 -45.79 50.81
N SER A 118 24.61 -44.62 50.18
CA SER A 118 24.47 -43.32 50.85
C SER A 118 23.01 -42.86 50.83
N PRO A 119 22.49 -42.22 51.89
CA PRO A 119 21.24 -41.46 51.80
C PRO A 119 21.31 -40.45 50.64
N PRO A 120 20.20 -40.19 49.93
CA PRO A 120 20.19 -39.25 48.82
C PRO A 120 20.64 -37.86 49.31
N PRO A 121 21.57 -37.18 48.60
CA PRO A 121 21.85 -35.77 48.85
C PRO A 121 20.56 -34.96 48.68
N PRO A 122 20.34 -33.87 49.43
CA PRO A 122 19.20 -32.99 49.22
C PRO A 122 19.18 -32.60 47.75
N THR A 123 18.04 -32.83 47.10
CA THR A 123 17.81 -32.53 45.70
C THR A 123 18.32 -31.14 45.36
N PRO A 124 19.36 -30.99 44.51
CA PRO A 124 19.66 -29.71 43.90
C PRO A 124 18.47 -29.34 43.03
N CYS A 125 17.80 -28.23 43.33
CA CYS A 125 16.73 -27.68 42.49
C CYS A 125 17.24 -27.56 41.05
N PRO A 126 16.75 -28.37 40.09
CA PRO A 126 17.19 -28.28 38.71
C PRO A 126 16.45 -27.11 38.08
N GLY A 127 17.11 -25.96 37.93
CA GLY A 127 16.47 -24.85 37.23
C GLY A 127 17.08 -23.45 37.27
N SER A 128 18.26 -23.21 37.85
CA SER A 128 18.91 -21.90 37.67
C SER A 128 19.78 -21.90 36.42
N LYS A 129 19.15 -21.95 35.24
CA LYS A 129 19.73 -21.27 34.08
C LYS A 129 19.71 -19.79 34.44
N ALA A 130 20.81 -19.06 34.25
CA ALA A 130 20.79 -17.61 34.44
C ALA A 130 19.75 -17.00 33.48
N HIS A 131 18.52 -16.85 33.99
CA HIS A 131 17.50 -16.01 33.40
C HIS A 131 18.15 -14.62 33.36
N LYS A 132 18.08 -13.91 32.22
CA LYS A 132 18.56 -12.51 32.11
C LYS A 132 18.33 -11.79 33.43
N ASP A 133 19.40 -11.27 34.04
CA ASP A 133 19.34 -10.57 35.33
C ASP A 133 18.17 -9.59 35.31
N ASP A 134 17.38 -9.56 36.38
CA ASP A 134 16.16 -8.73 36.45
C ASP A 134 16.43 -7.26 36.09
N LYS A 135 17.66 -6.79 36.39
CA LYS A 135 18.18 -5.49 35.98
C LYS A 135 18.23 -5.32 34.46
N THR A 136 18.84 -6.26 33.73
CA THR A 136 18.91 -6.24 32.27
C THR A 136 17.52 -6.34 31.64
N ARG A 137 16.63 -7.16 32.22
CA ARG A 137 15.24 -7.27 31.75
C ARG A 137 14.47 -5.96 31.90
N LEU A 138 14.63 -5.27 33.04
CA LEU A 138 14.03 -3.96 33.28
C LEU A 138 14.56 -2.89 32.32
N GLU A 139 15.86 -2.90 32.05
CA GLU A 139 16.49 -1.95 31.11
C GLU A 139 15.97 -2.14 29.68
N GLU A 140 15.85 -3.38 29.21
CA GLU A 140 15.26 -3.71 27.91
C GLU A 140 13.78 -3.30 27.81
N GLN A 141 13.03 -3.48 28.89
CA GLN A 141 11.64 -3.00 28.95
C GLN A 141 11.58 -1.47 28.92
N GLN A 142 12.48 -0.78 29.62
CA GLN A 142 12.54 0.67 29.66
C GLN A 142 12.86 1.25 28.28
N THR A 143 13.81 0.66 27.55
CA THR A 143 14.15 1.09 26.18
C THR A 143 13.01 0.82 25.21
N THR A 144 12.32 -0.31 25.35
CA THR A 144 11.13 -0.64 24.54
C THR A 144 10.00 0.37 24.80
N ILE A 145 9.70 0.66 26.06
CA ILE A 145 8.67 1.65 26.43
C ILE A 145 9.03 3.04 25.88
N ALA A 146 10.28 3.46 25.99
CA ALA A 146 10.73 4.74 25.46
C ALA A 146 10.60 4.80 23.92
N SER A 147 10.93 3.71 23.23
CA SER A 147 10.77 3.60 21.78
C SER A 147 9.29 3.70 21.36
N LEU A 148 8.42 2.97 22.04
CA LEU A 148 6.98 2.99 21.79
C LEU A 148 6.37 4.37 22.04
N ARG A 149 6.75 5.05 23.12
CA ARG A 149 6.31 6.42 23.41
C ARG A 149 6.70 7.37 22.27
N ARG A 150 7.96 7.34 21.83
CA ARG A 150 8.42 8.15 20.69
C ARG A 150 7.60 7.87 19.43
N HIS A 151 7.27 6.61 19.16
CA HIS A 151 6.46 6.26 17.99
C HIS A 151 5.03 6.80 18.10
N ILE A 152 4.42 6.71 19.29
CA ILE A 152 3.11 7.30 19.56
C ILE A 152 3.14 8.81 19.34
N ASP A 153 4.16 9.50 19.85
CA ASP A 153 4.30 10.96 19.68
C ASP A 153 4.40 11.35 18.19
N ILE A 154 5.19 10.59 17.41
CA ILE A 154 5.29 10.79 15.95
C ILE A 154 3.93 10.59 15.27
N LEU A 155 3.26 9.47 15.55
CA LEU A 155 1.95 9.17 14.95
C LEU A 155 0.90 10.22 15.32
N LEU A 156 0.91 10.71 16.55
CA LEU A 156 0.01 11.78 17.00
C LEU A 156 0.29 13.09 16.25
N GLY A 157 1.56 13.47 16.09
CA GLY A 157 1.96 14.65 15.34
C GLY A 157 1.57 14.56 13.86
N GLU A 158 1.78 13.40 13.23
CA GLU A 158 1.35 13.16 11.85
C GLU A 158 -0.16 13.23 11.69
N ASN A 159 -0.92 12.67 12.65
CA ASN A 159 -2.38 12.69 12.62
C ASN A 159 -2.94 14.12 12.77
N GLU A 160 -2.34 14.91 13.66
CA GLU A 160 -2.69 16.32 13.82
C GLU A 160 -2.43 17.10 12.52
N LYS A 161 -1.25 16.92 11.92
CA LYS A 161 -0.91 17.54 10.63
C LYS A 161 -1.88 17.14 9.52
N LEU A 162 -2.16 15.84 9.37
CA LEU A 162 -3.12 15.35 8.39
C LEU A 162 -4.53 15.92 8.62
N THR A 163 -4.93 16.11 9.87
CA THR A 163 -6.22 16.73 10.21
C THR A 163 -6.27 18.19 9.79
N GLN A 164 -5.19 18.94 9.99
CA GLN A 164 -5.08 20.33 9.53
C GLN A 164 -5.12 20.42 8.00
N ASP A 165 -4.33 19.58 7.31
CA ASP A 165 -4.28 19.53 5.84
C ASP A 165 -5.64 19.12 5.26
N ASN A 166 -6.33 18.15 5.85
CA ASN A 166 -7.66 17.73 5.41
C ASN A 166 -8.69 18.86 5.54
N LYS A 167 -8.66 19.59 6.67
CA LYS A 167 -9.53 20.78 6.85
C LYS A 167 -9.25 21.84 5.81
N ARG A 168 -7.97 22.14 5.55
CA ARG A 168 -7.55 23.10 4.51
C ARG A 168 -8.04 22.68 3.13
N LEU A 169 -7.75 21.44 2.72
CA LEU A 169 -8.15 20.89 1.42
C LEU A 169 -9.67 20.87 1.25
N ARG A 170 -10.43 20.55 2.30
CA ARG A 170 -11.91 20.63 2.27
C ARG A 170 -12.38 22.06 2.03
N GLY A 171 -11.76 23.05 2.69
CA GLY A 171 -12.06 24.46 2.45
C GLY A 171 -11.77 24.89 1.02
N GLU A 172 -10.61 24.50 0.48
CA GLU A 172 -10.25 24.78 -0.91
C GLU A 172 -11.18 24.07 -1.90
N ASN A 173 -11.57 22.84 -1.62
CA ASN A 173 -12.50 22.08 -2.46
C ASN A 173 -13.88 22.75 -2.52
N ILE A 174 -14.37 23.26 -1.37
CA ILE A 174 -15.62 24.03 -1.31
C ILE A 174 -15.49 25.32 -2.14
N ARG A 175 -14.37 26.05 -2.00
CA ARG A 175 -14.12 27.28 -2.77
C ARG A 175 -14.08 27.01 -4.27
N LEU A 176 -13.26 26.04 -4.70
CA LEU A 176 -13.13 25.67 -6.11
C LEU A 176 -14.46 25.19 -6.70
N LYS A 177 -15.27 24.45 -5.94
CA LYS A 177 -16.62 24.04 -6.40
C LYS A 177 -17.57 25.22 -6.56
N ARG A 178 -17.46 26.24 -5.70
CA ARG A 178 -18.21 27.49 -5.85
C ARG A 178 -17.76 28.23 -7.09
N ASP A 179 -16.45 28.44 -7.25
CA ASP A 179 -15.88 29.13 -8.40
C ASP A 179 -16.25 28.41 -9.72
N ALA A 180 -16.22 27.07 -9.73
CA ALA A 180 -16.65 26.26 -10.86
C ALA A 180 -18.15 26.38 -11.16
N ALA A 181 -19.00 26.47 -10.13
CA ALA A 181 -20.43 26.70 -10.31
C ALA A 181 -20.73 28.13 -10.79
N ASP A 182 -19.96 29.12 -10.33
CA ASP A 182 -20.06 30.52 -10.77
C ASP A 182 -19.58 30.66 -12.24
N THR A 183 -18.57 29.91 -12.67
CA THR A 183 -18.17 29.85 -14.09
C THR A 183 -19.16 29.08 -14.96
N ASP A 184 -19.76 27.99 -14.47
CA ASP A 184 -20.83 27.26 -15.17
C ASP A 184 -22.10 28.13 -15.28
N LEU A 185 -22.37 28.99 -14.29
CA LEU A 185 -23.42 30.01 -14.38
C LEU A 185 -23.10 31.08 -15.45
N LEU A 186 -21.83 31.46 -15.59
CA LEU A 186 -21.37 32.40 -16.63
C LEU A 186 -21.40 31.77 -18.03
N GLU A 187 -21.08 30.49 -18.14
CA GLU A 187 -21.15 29.68 -19.37
C GLU A 187 -22.60 29.42 -19.79
N LYS A 188 -23.51 29.26 -18.81
CA LYS A 188 -24.97 29.18 -19.02
C LYS A 188 -25.64 30.52 -19.21
N SER A 189 -24.98 31.63 -18.86
CA SER A 189 -25.44 32.96 -19.21
C SER A 189 -25.29 33.10 -20.72
N GLU A 190 -26.42 33.20 -21.41
CA GLU A 190 -26.65 33.07 -22.86
C GLU A 190 -25.87 34.06 -23.76
N LEU A 191 -24.81 34.69 -23.26
CA LEU A 191 -23.91 35.56 -24.02
C LEU A 191 -23.06 34.81 -25.07
N TRP A 192 -22.98 33.48 -25.00
CA TRP A 192 -22.32 32.62 -25.99
C TRP A 192 -23.21 31.53 -26.58
N VAL A 193 -24.51 31.52 -26.25
CA VAL A 193 -25.45 30.62 -26.91
C VAL A 193 -25.77 31.20 -28.28
N LEU A 194 -25.04 30.74 -29.30
CA LEU A 194 -25.49 30.87 -30.69
C LEU A 194 -26.93 30.39 -30.76
N PRO A 195 -27.87 31.13 -31.39
CA PRO A 195 -29.25 30.68 -31.51
C PRO A 195 -29.25 29.30 -32.18
N GLN A 196 -29.53 28.26 -31.40
CA GLN A 196 -29.82 26.95 -31.95
C GLN A 196 -31.10 27.11 -32.77
N SER A 197 -30.92 27.03 -34.08
CA SER A 197 -31.98 27.02 -35.09
C SER A 197 -32.85 25.77 -34.90
N GLU A 198 -33.82 25.90 -34.00
CA GLU A 198 -35.07 25.16 -34.09
C GLU A 198 -35.86 25.79 -35.24
N GLU A 199 -35.80 25.22 -36.44
CA GLU A 199 -36.96 25.08 -37.34
C GLU A 199 -36.59 24.39 -38.65
N ARG A 200 -36.70 23.06 -38.65
CA ARG A 200 -37.27 22.39 -39.83
C ARG A 200 -38.76 22.73 -39.89
N ARG A 201 -39.12 23.90 -40.42
CA ARG A 201 -40.41 24.07 -41.08
C ARG A 201 -40.29 24.99 -42.28
N ASN A 202 -40.51 24.36 -43.42
CA ASN A 202 -41.04 24.95 -44.63
C ASN A 202 -42.03 26.08 -44.30
N LYS A 203 -41.59 27.32 -44.49
CA LYS A 203 -42.35 28.50 -44.86
C LYS A 203 -41.32 29.56 -45.22
N ASP A 204 -41.33 29.91 -46.49
CA ASP A 204 -40.64 31.01 -47.16
C ASP A 204 -40.35 32.19 -46.20
N ILE A 205 -39.10 32.30 -45.73
CA ILE A 205 -38.59 33.51 -45.07
C ILE A 205 -37.72 34.19 -46.12
N SER A 206 -38.16 35.36 -46.60
CA SER A 206 -37.39 36.18 -47.54
C SER A 206 -36.11 36.65 -46.88
N ILE A 207 -35.01 35.93 -47.12
CA ILE A 207 -33.66 36.36 -46.72
C ILE A 207 -33.38 37.65 -47.49
N PRO A 208 -33.15 38.81 -46.83
CA PRO A 208 -32.73 40.01 -47.53
C PRO A 208 -31.38 39.72 -48.18
N ASN A 209 -31.29 39.98 -49.48
CA ASN A 209 -30.07 39.75 -50.25
C ASN A 209 -28.99 40.73 -49.76
N LEU A 210 -28.05 40.22 -48.94
CA LEU A 210 -26.89 40.96 -48.47
C LEU A 210 -25.81 40.94 -49.55
N PRO A 211 -25.10 42.06 -49.79
CA PRO A 211 -23.96 42.05 -50.68
C PRO A 211 -22.95 40.98 -50.24
N PRO A 212 -22.30 40.25 -51.16
CA PRO A 212 -21.34 39.22 -50.81
C PRO A 212 -20.22 39.86 -49.97
N LEU A 213 -19.99 39.30 -48.79
CA LEU A 213 -18.93 39.74 -47.90
C LEU A 213 -17.60 39.24 -48.47
N GLU A 214 -16.82 40.13 -49.08
CA GLU A 214 -15.45 39.80 -49.47
C GLU A 214 -14.58 39.77 -48.22
N MET A 215 -14.19 38.56 -47.81
CA MET A 215 -13.11 38.38 -46.85
C MET A 215 -11.83 38.96 -47.46
N PRO A 216 -11.03 39.75 -46.73
CA PRO A 216 -9.72 40.14 -47.21
C PRO A 216 -8.95 38.86 -47.57
N THR A 217 -8.67 38.66 -48.85
CA THR A 217 -7.74 37.63 -49.32
C THR A 217 -6.35 38.13 -48.96
N GLN A 218 -6.03 38.13 -47.68
CA GLN A 218 -4.65 38.22 -47.26
C GLN A 218 -4.04 36.90 -47.70
N ASP A 219 -3.33 36.91 -48.83
CA ASP A 219 -2.48 35.82 -49.31
C ASP A 219 -1.29 35.68 -48.34
N ILE A 220 -1.60 35.25 -47.12
CA ILE A 220 -0.60 34.89 -46.13
C ILE A 220 -0.07 33.54 -46.62
N SER A 221 1.10 33.58 -47.24
CA SER A 221 1.80 32.37 -47.63
C SER A 221 2.01 31.52 -46.38
N LEU A 222 1.73 30.23 -46.47
CA LEU A 222 1.81 29.31 -45.33
C LEU A 222 3.23 29.28 -44.70
N ASP A 223 4.23 29.65 -45.50
CA ASP A 223 5.64 29.79 -45.11
C ASP A 223 5.96 31.02 -44.23
N ASP A 224 5.08 32.02 -44.18
CA ASP A 224 5.24 33.26 -43.38
C ASP A 224 4.59 33.14 -41.98
N LEU A 225 3.95 32.02 -41.69
CA LEU A 225 3.39 31.73 -40.37
C LEU A 225 4.48 31.17 -39.45
N PRO A 226 4.55 31.62 -38.19
CA PRO A 226 5.49 31.04 -37.22
C PRO A 226 5.20 29.55 -37.08
N ALA A 227 6.25 28.72 -37.16
CA ALA A 227 6.14 27.29 -36.91
C ALA A 227 5.58 27.09 -35.49
N LEU A 228 4.36 26.56 -35.42
CA LEU A 228 3.72 26.26 -34.16
C LEU A 228 4.38 24.98 -33.62
N GLU A 229 5.38 25.13 -32.75
CA GLU A 229 5.96 23.99 -32.04
C GLU A 229 4.91 23.44 -31.06
N LEU A 230 4.36 22.28 -31.41
CA LEU A 230 3.47 21.53 -30.54
C LEU A 230 4.28 21.02 -29.32
N PRO A 231 3.73 21.10 -28.10
CA PRO A 231 4.31 20.46 -26.91
C PRO A 231 4.71 18.98 -27.15
N GLU A 232 5.82 18.54 -26.54
CA GLU A 232 6.43 17.22 -26.79
C GLU A 232 5.48 16.04 -26.51
N ASP A 233 4.57 16.20 -25.54
CA ASP A 233 3.56 15.19 -25.19
C ASP A 233 2.58 14.95 -26.35
N ILE A 234 2.16 16.00 -27.05
CA ILE A 234 1.26 15.91 -28.21
C ILE A 234 2.00 15.30 -29.41
N GLN A 235 3.27 15.66 -29.61
CA GLN A 235 4.09 15.07 -30.66
C GLN A 235 4.28 13.56 -30.46
N HIS A 236 4.53 13.12 -29.22
CA HIS A 236 4.66 11.70 -28.88
C HIS A 236 3.37 10.91 -29.09
N GLU A 237 2.22 11.50 -28.77
CA GLU A 237 0.92 10.86 -28.99
C GLU A 237 0.62 10.67 -30.48
N LEU A 238 0.85 11.70 -31.29
CA LEU A 238 0.66 11.63 -32.74
C LEU A 238 1.62 10.64 -33.40
N GLN A 239 2.89 10.61 -32.98
CA GLN A 239 3.85 9.62 -33.46
C GLN A 239 3.42 8.19 -33.09
N ALA A 240 2.94 7.98 -31.86
CA ALA A 240 2.45 6.69 -31.41
C ALA A 240 1.19 6.21 -32.16
N LEU A 241 0.36 7.14 -32.64
CA LEU A 241 -0.78 6.84 -33.51
C LEU A 241 -0.33 6.47 -34.92
N LEU A 242 0.63 7.20 -35.50
CA LEU A 242 1.17 6.90 -36.82
C LEU A 242 1.86 5.52 -36.86
N ASP A 243 2.68 5.23 -35.85
CA ASP A 243 3.37 3.93 -35.70
C ASP A 243 2.41 2.73 -35.50
N ARG A 244 1.16 3.00 -35.11
CA ARG A 244 0.10 1.98 -34.97
C ARG A 244 -0.60 1.71 -36.29
N ASP A 245 -0.80 2.72 -37.10
CA ASP A 245 -1.46 2.60 -38.40
C ASP A 245 -0.54 1.93 -39.45
N ASP A 246 0.77 2.09 -39.33
CA ASP A 246 1.77 1.41 -40.19
C ASP A 246 1.97 -0.10 -39.87
N LYS A 247 1.30 -0.62 -38.83
CA LYS A 247 1.39 -2.02 -38.39
C LYS A 247 0.15 -2.87 -38.71
N LEU A 248 -0.77 -2.35 -39.52
CA LEU A 248 -1.96 -3.03 -40.06
C LEU A 248 -1.81 -3.26 -41.57
#